data_AF-A0A2I1HNM7-F1
#
_entry.id   AF-A0A2I1HNM7-F1
#
_cell.length_a   1.000
_cell.length_b   1.000
_cell.length_c   1.000
_cell.angle_alpha   90.00
_cell.angle_beta   90.00
_cell.angle_gamma   90.00
#
_symmetry.space_group_name_H-M   'P 1'
#
loop_
_entity.id
_entity.type
_entity.pdbx_description
1 polymer ?
#
loop_
_entity_poly.entity_id
_entity_poly.type
_entity_poly.pdbx_seq_one_letter_code
_entity_poly.pdbx_strand_id
1 'polypeptide(L)'
;TTGSKSQLVFADSSDLDPGSLWKINFNKELSTYTNGLVTLQHVKSKRFLGINYGKCNNYNGGVYYTHYHNKSPSTNHTEVNCDDINYHRYWVKDWEFNHAKVRDNQGFLKSNDIINLRIKKFHDINGNYCQNGQYEFLRSHDIQFTIGNNIFQEVVCHNKRLGGIDEWRIELFKNFI
;
A
#
# COMPACT_ATOMS: atom_id res chain seq x y z
N THR A 1 -9.59 8.74 -14.14
CA THR A 1 -8.12 8.48 -14.11
C THR A 1 -7.67 8.53 -12.67
N THR A 2 -6.57 7.86 -12.31
CA THR A 2 -5.97 8.01 -10.97
C THR A 2 -5.36 9.42 -10.80
N GLY A 3 -5.21 9.89 -9.55
CA GLY A 3 -4.65 11.20 -9.27
C GLY A 3 -3.15 11.27 -9.62
N SER A 4 -2.41 10.25 -9.22
CA SER A 4 -0.96 10.16 -9.44
C SER A 4 -0.58 9.87 -10.91
N LYS A 5 -1.47 9.24 -11.68
CA LYS A 5 -1.17 8.60 -12.98
C LYS A 5 -0.16 7.45 -12.90
N SER A 6 0.19 6.99 -11.70
CA SER A 6 0.98 5.77 -11.47
C SER A 6 0.15 4.52 -11.75
N GLN A 7 0.79 3.34 -11.67
CA GLN A 7 0.10 2.07 -11.88
C GLN A 7 -1.03 1.90 -10.85
N LEU A 8 -2.24 1.65 -11.36
CA LEU A 8 -3.43 1.44 -10.56
C LEU A 8 -3.34 0.15 -9.72
N VAL A 9 -3.89 0.20 -8.52
CA VAL A 9 -4.17 -0.95 -7.64
C VAL A 9 -5.68 -1.03 -7.42
N PHE A 10 -6.24 -2.22 -7.57
CA PHE A 10 -7.67 -2.48 -7.38
C PHE A 10 -7.86 -3.90 -6.81
N ALA A 11 -9.03 -4.16 -6.24
CA ALA A 11 -9.43 -5.50 -5.83
C ALA A 11 -10.30 -6.14 -6.93
N ASP A 12 -10.14 -7.44 -7.13
CA ASP A 12 -10.94 -8.23 -8.06
C ASP A 12 -11.23 -9.61 -7.46
N SER A 13 -12.25 -10.26 -7.99
CA SER A 13 -12.69 -11.61 -7.66
C SER A 13 -12.02 -12.70 -8.50
N SER A 14 -11.15 -12.34 -9.45
CA SER A 14 -10.52 -13.29 -10.37
C SER A 14 -9.53 -14.24 -9.68
N ASP A 15 -9.60 -15.52 -10.04
CA ASP A 15 -8.68 -16.56 -9.56
C ASP A 15 -7.22 -16.24 -9.89
N LEU A 16 -6.32 -16.49 -8.93
CA LEU A 16 -4.85 -16.60 -8.95
C LEU A 16 -4.09 -16.27 -10.26
N ASP A 17 -4.39 -15.13 -10.87
CA ASP A 17 -3.65 -14.65 -12.02
C ASP A 17 -2.34 -13.99 -11.56
N PRO A 18 -1.30 -13.90 -12.40
CA PRO A 18 -0.05 -13.25 -12.03
C PRO A 18 -0.18 -11.78 -11.59
N GLY A 19 -1.29 -11.11 -11.94
CA GLY A 19 -1.67 -9.77 -11.50
C GLY A 19 -2.19 -9.70 -10.05
N SER A 20 -2.57 -10.84 -9.47
CA SER A 20 -3.02 -10.97 -8.08
C SER A 20 -1.91 -11.42 -7.13
N LEU A 21 -0.71 -11.75 -7.65
CA LEU A 21 0.40 -12.27 -6.86
C LEU A 21 1.35 -11.17 -6.37
N TRP A 22 1.69 -11.24 -5.08
CA TRP A 22 2.60 -10.31 -4.42
C TRP A 22 3.71 -11.07 -3.70
N LYS A 23 4.95 -10.68 -3.93
CA LYS A 23 6.10 -11.14 -3.16
C LYS A 23 6.25 -10.27 -1.93
N ILE A 24 6.15 -10.88 -0.75
CA ILE A 24 6.44 -10.23 0.52
C ILE A 24 7.96 -10.27 0.72
N ASN A 25 8.61 -9.12 0.73
CA ASN A 25 10.02 -9.02 1.09
C ASN A 25 10.13 -8.46 2.50
N PHE A 26 10.87 -9.17 3.34
CA PHE A 26 11.16 -8.77 4.71
C PHE A 26 12.50 -8.05 4.74
N ASN A 27 12.57 -6.92 5.46
CA ASN A 27 13.83 -6.22 5.67
C ASN A 27 14.76 -6.94 6.66
N LYS A 28 14.29 -8.03 7.29
CA LYS A 28 15.03 -8.88 8.23
C LYS A 28 14.84 -10.36 7.86
N GLU A 29 15.81 -11.19 8.26
CA GLU A 29 15.91 -12.63 7.92
C GLU A 29 14.72 -13.47 8.42
N LEU A 30 14.05 -13.03 9.50
CA LEU A 30 12.85 -13.65 10.06
C LEU A 30 11.81 -12.58 10.41
N SER A 31 10.55 -12.82 10.03
CA SER A 31 9.44 -11.91 10.26
C SER A 31 8.58 -12.36 11.44
N THR A 32 8.70 -11.69 12.57
CA THR A 32 7.71 -11.77 13.64
C THR A 32 6.62 -10.72 13.40
N TYR A 33 5.41 -10.97 13.91
CA TYR A 33 4.30 -10.01 13.89
C TYR A 33 4.63 -8.65 14.52
N THR A 34 5.66 -8.60 15.35
CA THR A 34 5.84 -7.52 16.32
C THR A 34 6.78 -6.40 15.87
N ASN A 35 7.59 -6.55 14.82
CA ASN A 35 8.61 -5.52 14.49
C ASN A 35 9.23 -5.58 13.07
N GLY A 36 8.53 -6.14 12.07
CA GLY A 36 9.02 -6.21 10.70
C GLY A 36 8.38 -5.17 9.77
N LEU A 37 9.18 -4.26 9.22
CA LEU A 37 8.80 -3.56 7.99
C LEU A 37 8.88 -4.55 6.83
N VAL A 38 7.83 -4.58 6.02
CA VAL A 38 7.73 -5.42 4.83
C VAL A 38 7.49 -4.55 3.61
N THR A 39 7.88 -5.07 2.45
CA THR A 39 7.49 -4.50 1.17
C THR A 39 6.72 -5.52 0.37
N LEU A 40 5.68 -5.07 -0.33
CA LEU A 40 4.83 -5.92 -1.16
C LEU A 40 5.16 -5.65 -2.61
N GLN A 41 5.89 -6.55 -3.26
CA GLN A 41 6.29 -6.41 -4.66
C GLN A 41 5.32 -7.17 -5.56
N HIS A 42 4.64 -6.47 -6.45
CA HIS A 42 3.76 -7.06 -7.44
C HIS A 42 4.57 -7.97 -8.39
N VAL A 43 4.14 -9.23 -8.55
CA VAL A 43 4.94 -10.23 -9.27
C VAL A 43 5.06 -9.90 -10.76
N LYS A 44 3.99 -9.41 -11.40
CA LYS A 44 3.98 -9.11 -12.83
C LYS A 44 4.75 -7.84 -13.19
N SER A 45 4.49 -6.72 -12.50
CA SER A 45 5.15 -5.44 -12.83
C SER A 45 6.47 -5.21 -12.10
N LYS A 46 6.81 -6.04 -11.11
CA LYS A 46 8.00 -5.89 -10.23
C LYS A 46 8.01 -4.60 -9.40
N ARG A 47 6.93 -3.82 -9.43
CA ARG A 47 6.73 -2.59 -8.66
C ARG A 47 6.25 -2.89 -7.25
N PHE A 48 6.44 -1.95 -6.34
CA PHE A 48 6.04 -2.09 -4.95
C PHE A 48 4.73 -1.38 -4.67
N LEU A 49 3.89 -1.99 -3.84
CA LEU A 49 2.71 -1.33 -3.29
C LEU A 49 3.15 -0.22 -2.34
N GLY A 50 2.57 0.96 -2.51
CA GLY A 50 2.89 2.09 -1.64
C GLY A 50 1.95 3.26 -1.81
N ILE A 51 2.33 4.35 -1.14
CA ILE A 51 1.67 5.64 -1.23
C ILE A 51 2.68 6.68 -1.69
N ASN A 52 2.21 7.61 -2.52
CA ASN A 52 3.00 8.74 -2.97
C ASN A 52 2.30 10.05 -2.61
N TYR A 53 2.98 10.91 -1.87
CA TYR A 53 2.49 12.23 -1.51
C TYR A 53 3.39 13.37 -2.08
N GLY A 54 4.09 13.12 -3.18
CA GLY A 54 4.82 14.16 -3.89
C GLY A 54 5.22 13.78 -5.31
N LYS A 55 5.86 14.72 -6.00
CA LYS A 55 6.42 14.50 -7.33
C LYS A 55 7.77 15.18 -7.47
N CYS A 56 8.69 14.45 -8.08
CA CYS A 56 9.95 14.97 -8.58
C CYS A 56 9.72 15.61 -9.94
N ASN A 57 10.02 16.90 -10.05
CA ASN A 57 9.98 17.64 -11.31
C ASN A 57 11.39 18.09 -11.67
N ASN A 58 11.78 17.87 -12.93
CA ASN A 58 13.00 18.42 -13.49
C ASN A 58 12.65 19.71 -14.22
N TYR A 59 13.23 20.83 -13.79
CA TYR A 59 13.07 22.12 -14.44
C TYR A 59 14.44 22.79 -14.57
N ASN A 60 14.85 23.12 -15.80
CA ASN A 60 16.12 23.78 -16.11
C ASN A 60 17.36 23.12 -15.48
N GLY A 61 17.41 21.79 -15.45
CA GLY A 61 18.52 21.03 -14.87
C GLY A 61 18.52 20.94 -13.34
N GLY A 62 17.57 21.58 -12.65
CA GLY A 62 17.33 21.44 -11.22
C GLY A 62 16.25 20.39 -10.92
N VAL A 63 16.48 19.59 -9.88
CA VAL A 63 15.49 18.66 -9.33
C VAL A 63 14.71 19.39 -8.23
N TYR A 64 13.42 19.63 -8.45
CA TYR A 64 12.54 20.20 -7.44
C TYR A 64 11.47 19.21 -7.04
N TYR A 65 11.19 19.14 -5.75
CA TYR A 65 10.16 18.29 -5.22
C TYR A 65 8.93 19.11 -4.86
N THR A 66 7.79 18.64 -5.32
CA THR A 66 6.49 19.26 -5.08
C THR A 66 5.64 18.30 -4.30
N HIS A 67 5.11 18.76 -3.17
CA HIS A 67 4.20 17.95 -2.38
C HIS A 67 2.83 17.91 -3.05
N TYR A 68 2.29 16.71 -3.23
CA TYR A 68 0.95 16.52 -3.76
C TYR A 68 0.30 15.35 -3.07
N HIS A 69 -0.79 15.60 -2.35
CA HIS A 69 -1.58 14.54 -1.77
C HIS A 69 -2.51 13.95 -2.83
N ASN A 70 -2.12 12.81 -3.40
CA ASN A 70 -2.96 12.11 -4.35
C ASN A 70 -4.17 11.50 -3.64
N LYS A 71 -5.34 11.95 -4.06
CA LYS A 71 -6.62 11.44 -3.60
C LYS A 71 -7.03 10.26 -4.46
N SER A 72 -7.54 9.23 -3.80
CA SER A 72 -8.17 8.08 -4.44
C SER A 72 -9.30 8.51 -5.38
N PRO A 73 -9.56 7.76 -6.46
CA PRO A 73 -10.46 8.17 -7.54
C PRO A 73 -11.88 8.54 -7.12
N SER A 74 -12.42 7.95 -6.06
CA SER A 74 -13.83 8.05 -5.66
C SER A 74 -14.04 8.62 -4.26
N THR A 75 -13.16 8.33 -3.28
CA THR A 75 -13.46 8.61 -1.86
C THR A 75 -12.65 9.72 -1.22
N ASN A 76 -11.74 10.37 -1.96
CA ASN A 76 -10.83 11.37 -1.42
C ASN A 76 -9.89 10.86 -0.30
N HIS A 77 -9.87 9.55 -0.04
CA HIS A 77 -8.86 8.87 0.77
C HIS A 77 -7.49 8.91 0.10
N THR A 78 -6.43 8.47 0.78
CA THR A 78 -5.09 8.43 0.19
C THR A 78 -5.06 7.40 -0.94
N GLU A 79 -4.58 7.82 -2.11
CA GLU A 79 -4.38 6.94 -3.25
C GLU A 79 -3.27 5.92 -2.97
N VAL A 80 -3.57 4.65 -3.19
CA VAL A 80 -2.59 3.55 -3.19
C VAL A 80 -2.23 3.24 -4.63
N ASN A 81 -0.94 3.04 -4.90
CA ASN A 81 -0.45 2.74 -6.25
C ASN A 81 0.77 1.82 -6.21
N CYS A 82 1.21 1.42 -7.40
CA CYS A 82 2.45 0.67 -7.58
C CYS A 82 3.52 1.52 -8.29
N ASP A 83 4.73 1.53 -7.72
CA ASP A 83 5.89 2.22 -8.29
C ASP A 83 7.21 1.47 -8.04
N ASP A 84 8.24 1.75 -8.84
CA ASP A 84 9.60 1.18 -8.70
C ASP A 84 10.64 2.20 -8.20
N ILE A 85 10.17 3.39 -7.80
CA ILE A 85 11.04 4.48 -7.37
C ILE A 85 11.75 4.13 -6.06
N ASN A 86 13.06 3.96 -6.13
CA ASN A 86 13.90 3.59 -4.97
C ASN A 86 14.29 4.80 -4.08
N TYR A 87 14.28 6.03 -4.62
CA TYR A 87 14.74 7.22 -3.89
C TYR A 87 13.82 8.42 -4.15
N HIS A 88 12.72 8.47 -3.42
CA HIS A 88 11.88 9.66 -3.39
C HIS A 88 11.41 9.93 -1.97
N ARG A 89 11.71 11.12 -1.46
CA ARG A 89 11.35 11.57 -0.10
C ARG A 89 9.86 11.42 0.22
N TYR A 90 9.02 11.36 -0.81
CA TYR A 90 7.57 11.30 -0.70
C TYR A 90 6.96 9.96 -1.13
N TRP A 91 7.79 8.98 -1.48
CA TRP A 91 7.36 7.61 -1.74
C TRP A 91 7.57 6.76 -0.50
N VAL A 92 6.52 6.07 -0.07
CA VAL A 92 6.57 5.14 1.05
C VAL A 92 6.01 3.80 0.60
N LYS A 93 6.81 2.75 0.79
CA LYS A 93 6.47 1.36 0.42
C LYS A 93 6.67 0.36 1.55
N ASP A 94 7.06 0.85 2.72
CA ASP A 94 7.31 0.03 3.91
C ASP A 94 6.00 -0.09 4.71
N TRP A 95 5.48 -1.31 4.75
CA TRP A 95 4.25 -1.67 5.42
C TRP A 95 4.54 -2.40 6.74
N GLU A 96 3.59 -2.32 7.67
CA GLU A 96 3.60 -3.07 8.91
C GLU A 96 2.34 -3.92 9.00
N PHE A 97 2.50 -5.18 9.38
CA PHE A 97 1.39 -6.03 9.75
C PHE A 97 0.87 -5.60 11.13
N ASN A 98 -0.34 -5.06 11.17
CA ASN A 98 -1.01 -4.69 12.40
C ASN A 98 -1.98 -5.80 12.79
N HIS A 99 -1.61 -6.58 13.79
CA HIS A 99 -2.36 -7.76 14.20
C HIS A 99 -3.24 -7.46 15.42
N ALA A 100 -4.43 -6.90 15.21
CA ALA A 100 -5.28 -6.46 16.33
C ALA A 100 -5.98 -7.59 17.13
N LYS A 101 -6.04 -8.83 16.61
CA LYS A 101 -7.00 -9.84 17.13
C LYS A 101 -6.45 -11.15 17.73
N VAL A 102 -5.21 -11.58 17.47
CA VAL A 102 -4.68 -12.84 18.05
C VAL A 102 -3.91 -12.51 19.33
N ARG A 103 -4.53 -12.90 20.45
CA ARG A 103 -3.88 -13.03 21.75
C ARG A 103 -2.87 -14.18 21.58
N ASP A 104 -1.59 -13.94 21.89
CA ASP A 104 -0.45 -14.89 21.85
C ASP A 104 0.48 -14.83 20.60
N ASN A 105 0.72 -13.64 20.05
CA ASN A 105 1.55 -13.45 18.85
C ASN A 105 3.07 -13.30 19.08
N GLN A 106 3.74 -14.40 19.44
CA GLN A 106 5.18 -14.57 19.16
C GLN A 106 5.46 -15.38 17.87
N GLY A 107 4.42 -15.71 17.09
CA GLY A 107 4.53 -16.59 15.92
C GLY A 107 4.98 -15.92 14.62
N PHE A 108 5.05 -16.73 13.56
CA PHE A 108 5.29 -16.33 12.18
C PHE A 108 3.97 -16.14 11.41
N LEU A 109 3.99 -15.33 10.35
CA LEU A 109 2.88 -15.18 9.40
C LEU A 109 2.58 -16.54 8.75
N LYS A 110 1.30 -16.94 8.75
CA LYS A 110 0.80 -18.16 8.13
C LYS A 110 -0.36 -17.85 7.19
N SER A 111 -0.63 -18.79 6.28
CA SER A 111 -1.82 -18.69 5.43
C SER A 111 -3.09 -18.68 6.29
N ASN A 112 -4.10 -17.93 5.86
CA ASN A 112 -5.36 -17.65 6.54
C ASN A 112 -5.28 -16.69 7.73
N ASP A 113 -4.14 -16.08 8.01
CA ASP A 113 -4.10 -14.98 8.97
C ASP A 113 -4.91 -13.80 8.46
N ILE A 114 -5.65 -13.18 9.39
CA ILE A 114 -6.42 -11.97 9.16
C ILE A 114 -5.64 -10.82 9.78
N ILE A 115 -5.13 -9.92 8.94
CA ILE A 115 -4.28 -8.81 9.35
C ILE A 115 -4.85 -7.48 8.87
N ASN A 116 -4.44 -6.39 9.51
CA ASN A 116 -4.50 -5.08 8.87
C ASN A 116 -3.10 -4.73 8.34
N LEU A 117 -3.03 -4.10 7.18
CA LEU A 117 -1.81 -3.53 6.65
C LEU A 117 -1.79 -2.04 6.96
N ARG A 118 -0.76 -1.56 7.65
CA ARG A 118 -0.58 -0.13 7.93
C ARG A 118 0.71 0.40 7.33
N ILE A 119 0.69 1.67 6.96
CA ILE A 119 1.83 2.39 6.39
C ILE A 119 2.01 3.71 7.14
N LYS A 120 3.27 4.07 7.42
CA LYS A 120 3.59 5.29 8.16
C LYS A 120 3.88 6.43 7.20
N LYS A 121 3.06 7.48 7.28
CA LYS A 121 3.19 8.71 6.50
C LYS A 121 3.84 9.81 7.35
N PHE A 122 4.80 10.53 6.79
CA PHE A 122 5.52 11.60 7.50
C PHE A 122 5.18 13.01 7.02
N HIS A 123 4.23 13.17 6.10
CA HIS A 123 3.79 14.49 5.64
C HIS A 123 2.26 14.58 5.66
N ASP A 124 1.72 15.72 6.09
CA ASP A 124 0.28 15.99 6.04
C ASP A 124 -0.19 16.38 4.63
N ILE A 125 -1.47 16.75 4.47
CA ILE A 125 -2.05 17.17 3.17
C ILE A 125 -1.44 18.47 2.61
N ASN A 126 -0.78 19.27 3.45
CA ASN A 126 -0.15 20.54 3.08
C ASN A 126 1.36 20.37 2.84
N GLY A 127 1.89 19.16 3.01
CA GLY A 127 3.31 18.84 2.89
C GLY A 127 4.14 19.09 4.12
N ASN A 128 3.53 19.44 5.25
CA ASN A 128 4.25 19.66 6.50
C ASN A 128 4.75 18.33 7.08
N TYR A 129 6.01 18.32 7.50
CA TYR A 129 6.61 17.14 8.12
C TYR A 129 5.97 16.85 9.49
N CYS A 130 5.50 15.63 9.67
CA CYS A 130 4.89 15.12 10.89
C CYS A 130 5.91 14.25 11.64
N GLN A 131 6.51 14.78 12.71
CA GLN A 131 7.63 14.14 13.41
C GLN A 131 7.32 12.73 13.95
N ASN A 132 6.10 12.52 14.45
CA ASN A 132 5.67 11.21 14.96
C ASN A 132 5.15 10.28 13.85
N GLY A 133 4.99 10.80 12.62
CA GLY A 133 4.24 10.19 11.53
C GLY A 133 2.78 9.94 11.87
N GLN A 134 2.01 9.53 10.86
CA GLN A 134 0.63 9.10 10.99
C GLN A 134 0.48 7.75 10.27
N TYR A 135 -0.17 6.79 10.92
CA TYR A 135 -0.47 5.53 10.28
C TYR A 135 -1.77 5.62 9.49
N GLU A 136 -1.72 5.09 8.27
CA GLU A 136 -2.90 4.83 7.45
C GLU A 136 -2.99 3.33 7.17
N PHE A 137 -4.22 2.85 7.03
CA PHE A 137 -4.53 1.43 6.87
C PHE A 137 -5.04 1.15 5.46
N LEU A 138 -4.60 0.05 4.86
CA LEU A 138 -5.07 -0.41 3.56
C LEU A 138 -6.52 -0.90 3.67
N ARG A 139 -7.39 -0.41 2.80
CA ARG A 139 -8.81 -0.73 2.76
C ARG A 139 -9.22 -1.09 1.34
N SER A 140 -10.07 -2.10 1.24
CA SER A 140 -10.91 -2.32 0.06
C SER A 140 -12.37 -2.17 0.45
N HIS A 141 -13.22 -1.72 -0.45
CA HIS A 141 -14.64 -1.47 -0.17
C HIS A 141 -15.47 -1.58 -1.45
N ASP A 142 -16.79 -1.62 -1.33
CA ASP A 142 -17.75 -1.82 -2.41
C ASP A 142 -17.90 -0.61 -3.36
N ILE A 143 -17.03 0.40 -3.24
CA ILE A 143 -17.03 1.56 -4.13
C ILE A 143 -16.16 1.24 -5.34
N GLN A 144 -16.72 1.55 -6.51
CA GLN A 144 -16.08 1.35 -7.79
C GLN A 144 -15.78 2.69 -8.47
N PHE A 145 -14.87 2.66 -9.43
CA PHE A 145 -14.60 3.77 -10.35
C PHE A 145 -14.28 3.23 -11.74
N THR A 146 -14.39 4.11 -12.74
CA THR A 146 -14.20 3.74 -14.14
C THR A 146 -12.94 4.40 -14.70
N ILE A 147 -12.16 3.63 -15.47
CA ILE A 147 -11.12 4.17 -16.35
C ILE A 147 -11.33 3.59 -17.75
N GLY A 148 -11.66 4.46 -18.71
CA GLY A 148 -12.10 4.02 -20.04
C GLY A 148 -13.44 3.29 -19.93
N ASN A 149 -13.49 2.05 -20.42
CA ASN A 149 -14.67 1.19 -20.35
C ASN A 149 -14.59 0.15 -19.22
N ASN A 150 -13.52 0.18 -18.42
CA ASN A 150 -13.28 -0.80 -17.37
C ASN A 150 -13.71 -0.25 -16.00
N ILE A 151 -14.31 -1.10 -15.19
CA ILE A 151 -14.77 -0.80 -13.83
C ILE A 151 -13.84 -1.51 -12.85
N PHE A 152 -13.40 -0.79 -11.81
CA PHE A 152 -12.46 -1.29 -10.82
C PHE A 152 -12.97 -1.02 -9.41
N GLN A 153 -12.76 -1.97 -8.50
CA GLN A 153 -13.01 -1.76 -7.08
C GLN A 153 -11.90 -0.94 -6.45
N GLU A 154 -12.26 0.09 -5.68
CA GLU A 154 -11.31 1.03 -5.09
C GLU A 154 -10.52 0.39 -3.94
N VAL A 155 -9.21 0.61 -3.95
CA VAL A 155 -8.30 0.28 -2.85
C VAL A 155 -7.61 1.57 -2.39
N VAL A 156 -7.66 1.84 -1.09
CA VAL A 156 -7.24 3.13 -0.51
C VAL A 156 -6.47 2.97 0.79
N CYS A 157 -5.83 4.04 1.22
CA CYS A 157 -5.33 4.20 2.59
C CYS A 157 -6.18 5.23 3.37
N HIS A 158 -6.47 4.93 4.64
CA HIS A 158 -7.23 5.83 5.52
C HIS A 158 -6.74 5.80 6.97
N ASN A 159 -7.00 6.87 7.73
CA ASN A 159 -6.68 6.99 9.16
C ASN A 159 -7.93 7.01 10.06
N LYS A 160 -9.03 6.43 9.58
CA LYS A 160 -10.32 6.37 10.29
C LYS A 160 -10.43 5.11 11.14
N ARG A 161 -11.51 5.01 11.93
CA ARG A 161 -11.81 3.83 12.75
C ARG A 161 -11.79 2.56 11.88
N LEU A 162 -11.10 1.54 12.38
CA LEU A 162 -10.98 0.24 11.70
C LEU A 162 -12.28 -0.56 11.80
N GLY A 163 -12.59 -1.30 10.74
CA GLY A 163 -13.69 -2.25 10.63
C GLY A 163 -13.30 -3.48 9.79
N GLY A 164 -14.27 -4.36 9.50
CA GLY A 164 -13.99 -5.62 8.80
C GLY A 164 -13.45 -5.46 7.37
N ILE A 165 -13.77 -4.35 6.70
CA ILE A 165 -13.30 -4.03 5.34
C ILE A 165 -11.83 -3.56 5.28
N ASP A 166 -11.19 -3.43 6.45
CA ASP A 166 -9.77 -3.10 6.58
C ASP A 166 -8.92 -4.36 6.80
N GLU A 167 -9.57 -5.51 6.93
CA GLU A 167 -8.96 -6.79 7.23
C GLU A 167 -8.63 -7.54 5.93
N TRP A 168 -7.40 -8.04 5.85
CA TRP A 168 -6.86 -8.77 4.71
C TRP A 168 -6.52 -10.19 5.14
N ARG A 169 -7.03 -11.18 4.40
CA ARG A 169 -6.62 -12.57 4.55
C ARG A 169 -5.35 -12.80 3.74
N ILE A 170 -4.31 -13.31 4.38
CA ILE A 170 -3.07 -13.67 3.68
C ILE A 170 -3.17 -15.11 3.17
N GLU A 171 -2.94 -15.30 1.88
CA GLU A 171 -2.85 -16.61 1.25
C GLU A 171 -1.42 -16.82 0.75
N LEU A 172 -0.70 -17.74 1.38
CA LEU A 172 0.70 -18.01 1.06
C LEU A 172 0.79 -19.18 0.08
N PHE A 173 1.32 -18.93 -1.10
CA PHE A 173 1.70 -19.98 -2.05
C PHE A 173 3.16 -20.34 -1.80
N LYS A 174 3.44 -21.62 -1.54
CA LYS A 174 4.83 -22.10 -1.51
C LYS A 174 5.38 -22.01 -2.93
N ASN A 175 6.29 -21.07 -3.16
CA ASN A 175 7.21 -21.21 -4.28
C ASN A 175 8.27 -22.24 -3.87
N PHE A 176 8.25 -23.39 -4.52
CA PHE A 176 9.46 -24.19 -4.67
C PHE A 176 10.41 -23.35 -5.52
N ILE A 177 11.45 -22.79 -4.88
CA ILE A 177 12.60 -22.22 -5.59
C ILE A 177 13.46 -23.39 -6.07
#